data_AF-A0A7L4HSQ6-F1
#
_entry.id   AF-A0A7L4HSQ6-F1
#
_cell.length_a   1.000
_cell.length_b   1.000
_cell.length_c   1.000
_cell.angle_alpha   90.00
_cell.angle_beta   90.00
_cell.angle_gamma   90.00
#
_symmetry.space_group_name_H-M   'P 1'
#
loop_
_entity.id
_entity.type
_entity.pdbx_description
1 polymer ?
#
loop_
_entity_poly.entity_id
_entity_poly.type
_entity_poly.pdbx_seq_one_letter_code
_entity_poly.pdbx_strand_id
1 'polypeptide(L)'
;KARGLDGRMCKSASSNTAGLAMTRRIAETDILRLRKYEIPIKRVARNLCLDPALIAAIISQESRVGLLLNNGWDQDRQKYGLMQLGRQQPFGMWDSEEHINQGSTILVLAINEVRARHPTWTLDQQLR
;
A
#
# COMPACT_ATOMS: atom_id res chain seq x y z
N LYS A 1 -28.67 -42.10 -19.29
CA LYS A 1 -27.64 -42.52 -18.31
C LYS A 1 -26.58 -41.42 -18.28
N ALA A 2 -26.45 -40.69 -17.14
CA ALA A 2 -25.42 -39.68 -16.73
C ALA A 2 -25.18 -38.45 -17.65
N ARG A 3 -25.47 -37.17 -17.31
CA ARG A 3 -24.85 -36.23 -16.32
C ARG A 3 -23.30 -36.31 -16.34
N GLY A 4 -22.51 -35.25 -16.52
CA GLY A 4 -22.72 -33.81 -16.67
C GLY A 4 -21.38 -33.07 -16.51
N LEU A 5 -21.48 -31.75 -16.37
CA LEU A 5 -20.49 -30.76 -15.88
C LEU A 5 -19.59 -30.07 -16.92
N ASP A 6 -20.17 -28.98 -17.43
CA ASP A 6 -19.53 -27.68 -17.67
C ASP A 6 -18.45 -27.37 -16.63
N GLY A 7 -17.24 -27.11 -17.13
CA GLY A 7 -16.04 -26.85 -16.34
C GLY A 7 -15.44 -25.49 -16.66
N ARG A 8 -16.24 -24.43 -16.69
CA ARG A 8 -15.74 -23.05 -16.62
C ARG A 8 -15.11 -22.83 -15.24
N MET A 9 -13.86 -23.24 -15.08
CA MET A 9 -13.05 -22.89 -13.91
C MET A 9 -12.90 -21.36 -13.86
N CYS A 10 -13.60 -20.75 -12.91
CA CYS A 10 -13.41 -19.37 -12.51
C CYS A 10 -11.94 -19.16 -12.12
N LYS A 11 -11.19 -18.47 -12.98
CA LYS A 11 -9.78 -18.08 -12.78
C LYS A 11 -9.57 -17.08 -11.61
N SER A 12 -10.58 -16.82 -10.78
CA SER A 12 -10.56 -15.80 -9.72
C SER A 12 -10.17 -16.32 -8.34
N ALA A 13 -10.22 -17.63 -8.09
CA ALA A 13 -9.92 -18.18 -6.76
C ALA A 13 -8.42 -18.53 -6.57
N SER A 14 -7.76 -19.03 -7.62
CA SER A 14 -6.34 -19.41 -7.58
C SER A 14 -5.39 -18.20 -7.64
N SER A 15 -5.81 -17.11 -8.28
CA SER A 15 -5.08 -15.84 -8.29
C SER A 15 -5.05 -15.17 -6.92
N ASN A 16 -6.14 -15.28 -6.14
CA ASN A 16 -6.24 -14.66 -4.82
C ASN A 16 -5.36 -15.37 -3.78
N THR A 17 -5.28 -16.70 -3.79
CA THR A 17 -4.40 -17.45 -2.88
C THR A 17 -2.93 -17.26 -3.23
N ALA A 18 -2.59 -17.27 -4.52
CA ALA A 18 -1.23 -16.96 -4.97
C ALA A 18 -0.84 -15.51 -4.66
N GLY A 19 -1.76 -14.55 -4.86
CA GLY A 19 -1.56 -13.14 -4.54
C GLY A 19 -1.35 -12.89 -3.05
N LEU A 20 -2.20 -13.45 -2.18
CA LEU A 20 -2.04 -13.34 -0.73
C LEU A 20 -0.73 -13.97 -0.23
N ALA A 21 -0.35 -15.13 -0.78
CA ALA A 21 0.92 -15.75 -0.46
C ALA A 21 2.11 -14.87 -0.88
N MET A 22 2.04 -14.25 -2.06
CA MET A 22 3.08 -13.35 -2.56
C MET A 22 3.17 -12.07 -1.71
N THR A 23 2.04 -11.44 -1.37
CA THR A 23 2.00 -10.27 -0.47
C THR A 23 2.57 -10.60 0.90
N ARG A 24 2.25 -11.78 1.45
CA ARG A 24 2.83 -12.23 2.73
C ARG A 24 4.34 -12.39 2.65
N ARG A 25 4.86 -12.97 1.57
CA ARG A 25 6.31 -13.13 1.36
C ARG A 25 7.02 -11.78 1.20
N ILE A 26 6.41 -10.84 0.50
CA ILE A 26 6.91 -9.46 0.37
C ILE A 26 6.96 -8.80 1.75
N ALA A 27 5.87 -8.88 2.52
CA ALA A 27 5.79 -8.33 3.88
C ALA A 27 6.80 -8.98 4.84
N GLU A 28 7.00 -10.30 4.77
CA GLU A 28 7.99 -11.04 5.57
C GLU A 28 9.42 -10.59 5.25
N THR A 29 9.72 -10.31 3.98
CA THR A 29 11.05 -9.84 3.56
C THR A 29 11.31 -8.39 3.97
N ASP A 30 10.24 -7.59 3.97
CA ASP A 30 10.30 -6.15 4.19
C ASP A 30 10.24 -5.79 5.68
N ILE A 31 9.82 -6.72 6.54
CA ILE A 31 9.66 -6.50 7.99
C ILE A 31 10.93 -5.99 8.68
N LEU A 32 12.11 -6.47 8.27
CA LEU A 32 13.38 -6.05 8.84
C LEU A 32 13.70 -4.59 8.52
N ARG A 33 13.34 -4.14 7.31
CA ARG A 33 13.52 -2.74 6.89
C ARG A 33 12.48 -1.83 7.54
N LEU A 34 11.25 -2.31 7.67
CA LEU A 34 10.16 -1.58 8.32
C LEU A 34 10.44 -1.23 9.78
N ARG A 35 11.26 -2.03 10.49
CA ARG A 35 11.66 -1.71 11.88
C ARG A 35 12.30 -0.33 12.01
N LYS A 36 13.06 0.13 11.00
CA LYS A 36 13.65 1.48 10.99
C LYS A 36 12.57 2.58 11.06
N TYR A 37 11.40 2.31 10.49
CA TYR A 37 10.31 3.27 10.33
C TYR A 37 9.13 3.00 11.27
N GLU A 38 9.25 2.07 12.22
CA GLU A 38 8.15 1.67 13.09
C GLU A 38 7.58 2.84 13.90
N ILE A 39 8.45 3.62 14.54
CA ILE A 39 8.07 4.77 15.35
C ILE A 39 7.37 5.85 14.51
N PRO A 40 7.96 6.35 13.41
CA PRO A 40 7.32 7.38 12.60
C PRO A 40 6.01 6.88 11.97
N ILE A 41 5.94 5.63 11.49
CA ILE A 41 4.69 5.05 10.98
C ILE A 41 3.61 5.04 12.06
N LYS A 42 3.91 4.57 13.28
CA LYS A 42 2.93 4.55 14.38
C LYS A 42 2.43 5.94 14.77
N ARG A 43 3.31 6.94 14.78
CA ARG A 43 2.94 8.33 15.09
C ARG A 43 2.01 8.91 14.04
N VAL A 44 2.39 8.80 12.76
CA VAL A 44 1.56 9.27 11.64
C VAL A 44 0.21 8.55 11.61
N ALA A 45 0.22 7.22 11.76
CA ALA A 45 -1.00 6.41 11.80
C ALA A 45 -1.96 6.88 12.89
N ARG A 46 -1.45 7.11 14.11
CA ARG A 46 -2.22 7.61 15.24
C ARG A 46 -2.81 9.00 14.97
N ASN A 47 -2.02 9.89 14.36
CA ASN A 47 -2.46 11.26 14.06
C ASN A 47 -3.57 11.28 12.99
N LEU A 48 -3.56 10.34 12.06
CA LEU A 48 -4.49 10.26 10.93
C LEU A 48 -5.61 9.23 11.11
N CYS A 49 -5.70 8.58 12.28
CA CYS A 49 -6.64 7.50 12.56
C CYS A 49 -6.57 6.34 11.53
N LEU A 50 -5.36 6.00 11.09
CA LEU A 50 -5.09 4.87 10.19
C LEU A 50 -4.52 3.68 10.96
N ASP A 51 -4.66 2.49 10.39
CA ASP A 51 -3.91 1.32 10.85
C ASP A 51 -2.42 1.47 10.45
N PRO A 52 -1.46 1.39 11.39
CA PRO A 52 -0.03 1.38 11.06
C PRO A 52 0.34 0.31 10.01
N ALA A 53 -0.34 -0.83 10.02
CA ALA A 53 -0.12 -1.91 9.07
C ALA A 53 -0.50 -1.52 7.64
N LEU A 54 -1.51 -0.66 7.45
CA LEU A 54 -1.90 -0.15 6.14
C LEU A 54 -0.80 0.73 5.54
N ILE A 55 -0.25 1.65 6.33
CA ILE A 55 0.86 2.52 5.89
C ILE A 55 2.11 1.68 5.58
N ALA A 56 2.44 0.72 6.45
CA ALA A 56 3.56 -0.18 6.24
C ALA A 56 3.40 -1.04 4.98
N ALA A 57 2.19 -1.52 4.71
CA ALA A 57 1.88 -2.28 3.50
C ALA A 57 2.07 -1.44 2.24
N ILE A 58 1.61 -0.18 2.24
CA ILE A 58 1.82 0.74 1.12
C ILE A 58 3.31 1.00 0.90
N ILE A 59 4.08 1.31 1.95
CA ILE A 59 5.52 1.55 1.83
C ILE A 59 6.25 0.30 1.26
N SER A 60 5.87 -0.89 1.72
CA SER A 60 6.41 -2.15 1.22
C SER A 60 6.06 -2.35 -0.26
N GLN A 61 4.80 -2.14 -0.65
CA GLN A 61 4.35 -2.30 -2.03
C GLN A 61 4.97 -1.28 -2.98
N GLU A 62 5.06 -0.02 -2.58
CA GLU A 62 5.48 1.09 -3.46
C GLU A 62 7.00 1.13 -3.66
N SER A 63 7.79 0.91 -2.62
CA SER A 63 9.25 1.12 -2.69
C SER A 63 10.09 -0.04 -2.18
N ARG A 64 9.45 -1.15 -1.75
CA ARG A 64 10.11 -2.22 -0.97
C ARG A 64 10.87 -1.64 0.22
N VAL A 65 10.22 -0.68 0.91
CA VAL A 65 10.77 0.04 2.04
C VAL A 65 12.09 0.76 1.69
N GLY A 66 12.09 1.42 0.54
CA GLY A 66 13.25 2.16 0.02
C GLY A 66 14.27 1.33 -0.76
N LEU A 67 14.14 0.01 -0.84
CA LEU A 67 15.09 -0.85 -1.56
C LEU A 67 15.14 -0.57 -3.07
N LEU A 68 14.02 -0.17 -3.67
CA LEU A 68 13.94 0.14 -5.10
C LEU A 68 14.36 1.58 -5.44
N LEU A 69 14.72 2.39 -4.43
CA LEU A 69 14.94 3.82 -4.61
C LEU A 69 16.42 4.15 -4.78
N ASN A 70 16.68 5.13 -5.64
CA ASN A 70 17.98 5.75 -5.79
C ASN A 70 17.91 7.20 -5.31
N ASN A 71 18.51 7.46 -4.14
CA ASN A 71 18.46 8.76 -3.45
C ASN A 71 17.02 9.29 -3.31
N GLY A 72 16.07 8.41 -2.98
CA GLY A 72 14.67 8.73 -2.81
C GLY A 72 13.83 8.71 -4.08
N TRP A 73 14.41 8.57 -5.26
CA TRP A 73 13.66 8.52 -6.52
C TRP A 73 13.48 7.10 -7.04
N ASP A 74 12.39 6.85 -7.75
CA ASP A 74 12.22 5.66 -8.58
C ASP A 74 13.17 5.68 -9.80
N GLN A 75 13.14 4.57 -10.55
CA GLN A 75 14.00 4.38 -11.72
C GLN A 75 13.77 5.46 -12.79
N ASP A 76 12.51 5.86 -13.00
CA ASP A 76 12.10 6.84 -14.02
C ASP A 76 12.15 8.30 -13.51
N ARG A 77 12.55 8.51 -12.25
CA ARG A 77 12.53 9.80 -11.54
C ARG A 77 11.19 10.53 -11.61
N GLN A 78 10.10 9.78 -11.58
CA GLN A 78 8.73 10.30 -11.58
C GLN A 78 8.14 10.34 -10.17
N LYS A 79 8.58 9.47 -9.28
CA LYS A 79 8.02 9.31 -7.93
C LYS A 79 9.10 9.38 -6.87
N TYR A 80 8.75 9.97 -5.74
CA TYR A 80 9.68 10.23 -4.65
C TYR A 80 9.24 9.59 -3.32
N GLY A 81 10.24 9.06 -2.62
CA GLY A 81 10.21 8.56 -1.25
C GLY A 81 9.45 7.27 -1.01
N LEU A 82 9.36 6.90 0.27
CA LEU A 82 8.88 5.58 0.71
C LEU A 82 7.47 5.24 0.19
N MET A 83 6.61 6.25 0.06
CA MET A 83 5.23 6.15 -0.45
C MET A 83 5.06 6.63 -1.90
N GLN A 84 6.16 6.85 -2.64
CA GLN A 84 6.16 7.08 -4.09
C GLN A 84 5.22 8.21 -4.57
N LEU A 85 5.42 9.41 -4.02
CA LEU A 85 4.65 10.60 -4.37
C LEU A 85 5.15 11.18 -5.70
N GLY A 86 4.28 11.27 -6.71
CA GLY A 86 4.70 11.69 -8.07
C GLY A 86 4.30 13.10 -8.53
N ARG A 87 3.09 13.57 -8.19
CA ARG A 87 2.56 14.84 -8.72
C ARG A 87 2.66 16.02 -7.76
N GLN A 88 2.87 15.76 -6.47
CA GLN A 88 2.98 16.80 -5.47
C GLN A 88 4.44 17.07 -5.13
N GLN A 89 4.79 18.31 -4.83
CA GLN A 89 6.12 18.64 -4.33
C GLN A 89 6.34 17.83 -3.04
N PRO A 90 7.31 16.90 -3.03
CA PRO A 90 7.58 16.13 -1.83
C PRO A 90 8.14 17.04 -0.75
N PHE A 91 7.64 16.86 0.48
CA PHE A 91 8.07 17.63 1.63
C PHE A 91 8.94 16.76 2.55
N GLY A 92 10.12 17.28 2.91
CA GLY A 92 11.08 16.56 3.73
C GLY A 92 11.95 15.57 2.95
N MET A 93 12.72 14.77 3.70
CA MET A 93 13.56 13.73 3.13
C MET A 93 12.69 12.53 2.73
N TRP A 94 13.12 11.82 1.69
CA TRP A 94 12.39 10.70 1.08
C TRP A 94 11.97 9.59 2.05
N ASP A 95 12.65 9.47 3.20
CA ASP A 95 12.39 8.50 4.25
C ASP A 95 12.04 9.11 5.62
N SER A 96 11.70 10.41 5.68
CA SER A 96 11.39 11.09 6.95
C SER A 96 9.94 10.89 7.40
N GLU A 97 9.67 11.22 8.67
CA GLU A 97 8.32 11.19 9.24
C GLU A 97 7.38 12.15 8.49
N GLU A 98 7.88 13.30 8.07
CA GLU A 98 7.13 14.29 7.28
C GLU A 98 6.69 13.74 5.93
N HIS A 99 7.56 13.00 5.23
CA HIS A 99 7.21 12.34 3.96
C HIS A 99 6.13 11.27 4.16
N ILE A 100 6.27 10.45 5.21
CA ILE A 100 5.26 9.45 5.57
C ILE A 100 3.92 10.12 5.91
N ASN A 101 3.95 11.25 6.61
CA ASN A 101 2.76 12.03 6.95
C ASN A 101 2.07 12.60 5.71
N GLN A 102 2.83 13.18 4.78
CA GLN A 102 2.31 13.71 3.52
C GLN A 102 1.62 12.60 2.71
N GLY A 103 2.31 11.47 2.49
CA GLY A 103 1.75 10.34 1.74
C GLY A 103 0.51 9.75 2.39
N SER A 104 0.52 9.62 3.73
CA SER A 104 -0.64 9.13 4.48
C SER A 104 -1.82 10.10 4.45
N THR A 105 -1.58 11.41 4.42
CA THR A 105 -2.64 12.42 4.28
C THR A 105 -3.31 12.31 2.91
N ILE A 106 -2.53 12.16 1.83
CA ILE A 106 -3.05 11.94 0.48
C ILE A 106 -3.89 10.65 0.43
N LEU A 107 -3.43 9.59 1.08
CA LEU A 107 -4.17 8.33 1.19
C LEU A 107 -5.53 8.52 1.87
N VAL A 108 -5.58 9.24 3.00
CA VAL A 108 -6.85 9.52 3.70
C VAL A 108 -7.81 10.28 2.79
N LEU A 109 -7.33 11.29 2.07
CA LEU A 109 -8.14 12.05 1.12
C LEU A 109 -8.70 11.15 0.02
N ALA A 110 -7.88 10.26 -0.56
CA ALA A 110 -8.31 9.32 -1.58
C ALA A 110 -9.37 8.33 -1.05
N ILE A 111 -9.17 7.75 0.14
CA ILE A 111 -10.15 6.86 0.77
C ILE A 111 -11.48 7.59 1.01
N ASN A 112 -11.43 8.83 1.51
CA ASN A 112 -12.63 9.62 1.75
C ASN A 112 -13.35 9.99 0.45
N GLU A 113 -12.62 10.27 -0.63
CA GLU A 113 -13.21 10.52 -1.96
C GLU A 113 -13.91 9.27 -2.52
N VAL A 114 -13.32 8.09 -2.35
CA VAL A 114 -13.96 6.82 -2.74
C VAL A 114 -15.21 6.57 -1.91
N ARG A 115 -15.15 6.79 -0.59
CA ARG A 115 -16.32 6.69 0.31
C ARG A 115 -17.46 7.62 -0.09
N ALA A 116 -17.14 8.86 -0.44
CA ALA A 116 -18.12 9.85 -0.86
C ALA A 116 -18.81 9.46 -2.18
N ARG A 117 -18.05 8.89 -3.13
CA ARG A 117 -18.60 8.42 -4.43
C ARG A 117 -19.37 7.11 -4.33
N HIS A 118 -19.01 6.25 -3.37
CA HIS A 118 -19.61 4.92 -3.20
C HIS A 118 -20.03 4.69 -1.73
N PRO A 119 -21.05 5.43 -1.24
CA PRO A 119 -21.44 5.38 0.17
C PRO A 119 -22.02 4.02 0.60
N THR A 120 -22.43 3.18 -0.35
CA THR A 120 -22.98 1.83 -0.11
C THR A 120 -21.93 0.73 -0.16
N TRP A 121 -20.66 1.03 -0.48
CA TRP A 121 -19.60 0.02 -0.56
C TRP A 121 -19.02 -0.31 0.81
N THR A 122 -18.71 -1.59 1.01
CA THR A 122 -17.96 -2.06 2.19
C THR A 122 -16.49 -1.60 2.12
N LEU A 123 -15.80 -1.57 3.27
CA LEU A 123 -14.38 -1.17 3.32
C LEU A 123 -13.49 -2.00 2.37
N ASP A 124 -13.75 -3.31 2.24
CA ASP A 124 -13.02 -4.19 1.32
C ASP A 124 -13.20 -3.76 -0.15
N GLN A 125 -14.42 -3.35 -0.52
CA GLN A 125 -14.69 -2.85 -1.87
C GLN A 125 -14.08 -1.47 -2.14
N GLN A 126 -13.88 -0.65 -1.09
CA GLN A 126 -13.24 0.66 -1.21
C GLN A 126 -11.72 0.57 -1.32
N LEU A 127 -11.11 -0.54 -0.90
CA LEU A 127 -9.67 -0.77 -0.90
C LEU A 127 -9.20 -1.71 -2.04
N ARG A 128 -10.13 -2.18 -2.88
CA ARG A 128 -9.85 -2.92 -4.12
C ARG A 128 -9.47 -1.99 -5.25
#